data_AF-A0A0R1YQF0-F1
#
_entry.id   AF-A0A0R1YQF0-F1
#
_cell.length_a   1.000
_cell.length_b   1.000
_cell.length_c   1.000
_cell.angle_alpha   90.00
_cell.angle_beta   90.00
_cell.angle_gamma   90.00
#
_symmetry.space_group_name_H-M   'P 1'
#
loop_
_entity.id
_entity.type
_entity.pdbx_description
1 polymer ?
#
loop_
_entity_poly.entity_id
_entity_poly.type
_entity_poly.pdbx_seq_one_letter_code
_entity_poly.pdbx_strand_id
1 'polypeptide(L)'
;MYLGDDFVKRIVKSAIISIILSGTVAFSVNTYQVDTTAAAKTTKVKGMPKSLRHVWIRGKYKTKITKYHIYWAPSGKKYTSHIVFKYVLKQGSKYTVDSQKNLEQTPYWISGKYMYHGIKGDSTYPLTKWHR
;
A
#
# COMPACT_ATOMS: atom_id res chain seq x y z
N MET A 1 -40.78 23.45 39.97
CA MET A 1 -39.78 24.49 39.67
C MET A 1 -38.76 23.86 38.73
N TYR A 2 -38.82 24.20 37.44
CA TYR A 2 -37.94 23.66 36.41
C TYR A 2 -36.49 24.10 36.68
N LEU A 3 -35.56 23.14 36.79
CA LEU A 3 -34.13 23.44 36.77
C LEU A 3 -33.78 23.87 35.34
N GLY A 4 -33.45 25.15 35.18
CA GLY A 4 -33.22 25.78 33.89
C GLY A 4 -32.07 25.15 33.08
N ASP A 5 -32.27 25.10 31.76
CA ASP A 5 -31.37 24.54 30.75
C ASP A 5 -29.92 25.06 30.78
N ASP A 6 -29.65 26.13 31.53
CA ASP A 6 -28.30 26.69 31.73
C ASP A 6 -27.46 25.91 32.76
N PHE A 7 -28.08 25.15 33.67
CA PHE A 7 -27.35 24.33 34.65
C PHE A 7 -26.75 23.08 33.99
N VAL A 8 -27.50 22.45 33.07
CA VAL A 8 -27.06 21.24 32.35
C VAL A 8 -25.92 21.55 31.38
N LYS A 9 -25.98 22.67 30.65
CA LYS A 9 -24.90 23.10 29.73
C LYS A 9 -23.58 23.40 30.45
N ARG A 10 -23.64 23.83 31.71
CA ARG A 10 -22.46 24.17 32.52
C ARG A 10 -21.75 22.93 33.08
N ILE A 11 -22.50 21.87 33.41
CA ILE A 11 -21.95 20.57 33.81
C ILE A 11 -21.27 19.86 32.62
N VAL A 12 -21.87 19.90 31.43
CA VAL A 12 -21.31 19.25 30.23
C VAL A 12 -20.00 19.91 29.76
N LYS A 13 -19.85 21.23 29.93
CA LYS A 13 -18.59 21.93 29.60
C LYS A 13 -17.47 21.71 30.61
N SER A 14 -17.78 21.39 31.87
CA SER A 14 -16.76 21.20 32.92
C SER A 14 -16.25 19.76 33.04
N ALA A 15 -16.99 18.76 32.53
CA ALA A 15 -16.56 17.36 32.52
C ALA A 15 -15.50 17.03 31.44
N ILE A 16 -15.29 17.90 30.46
CA ILE A 16 -14.32 17.71 29.36
C ILE A 16 -12.92 18.24 29.72
N ILE A 17 -12.76 19.00 30.81
CA ILE A 17 -11.52 19.74 31.11
C ILE A 17 -10.75 19.19 32.34
N SER A 18 -11.26 18.18 33.05
CA SER A 18 -10.65 17.72 34.32
C SER A 18 -10.03 16.32 34.34
N ILE A 19 -9.77 15.69 33.18
CA ILE A 19 -8.90 14.49 33.10
C ILE A 19 -7.48 14.92 32.72
N ILE A 20 -6.91 15.84 33.50
CA ILE A 20 -5.48 16.13 33.52
C ILE A 20 -5.12 16.38 34.98
N LEU A 21 -4.93 15.32 35.77
CA LEU A 21 -3.95 15.28 36.86
C LEU A 21 -3.94 13.91 37.53
N SER A 22 -2.72 13.48 37.90
CA SER A 22 -2.35 12.33 38.75
C SER A 22 -2.23 10.96 38.06
N GLY A 23 -0.98 10.62 37.74
CA GLY A 23 -0.60 9.29 37.26
C GLY A 23 0.72 9.23 36.49
N THR A 24 1.73 10.01 36.88
CA THR A 24 3.11 9.83 36.41
C THR A 24 3.65 8.48 36.89
N VAL A 25 3.48 7.45 36.05
CA VAL A 25 4.42 6.34 35.97
C VAL A 25 5.21 6.59 34.71
N ALA A 26 6.46 7.05 34.88
CA ALA A 26 7.38 7.33 33.79
C ALA A 26 7.79 6.01 33.11
N PHE A 27 6.95 5.52 32.21
CA PHE A 27 7.44 4.71 31.11
C PHE A 27 8.06 5.68 30.13
N SER A 28 9.39 5.79 30.19
CA SER A 28 10.22 6.28 29.09
C SER A 28 10.00 5.37 27.89
N VAL A 29 8.87 5.54 27.21
CA VAL A 29 8.75 5.11 25.83
C VAL A 29 9.70 6.05 25.11
N ASN A 30 10.89 5.54 24.78
CA ASN A 30 11.65 6.07 23.67
C ASN A 30 10.69 6.02 22.49
N THR A 31 9.93 7.09 22.29
CA THR A 31 9.31 7.39 21.01
C THR A 31 10.50 7.65 20.12
N TYR A 32 11.05 6.56 19.57
CA TYR A 32 11.77 6.61 18.32
C TYR A 32 10.88 7.49 17.45
N GLN A 33 11.31 8.73 17.24
CA GLN A 33 10.84 9.49 16.11
C GLN A 33 11.24 8.64 14.92
N VAL A 34 10.32 7.78 14.51
CA VAL A 34 10.39 7.15 13.21
C VAL A 34 10.25 8.34 12.29
N ASP A 35 11.38 8.79 11.75
CA ASP A 35 11.45 9.76 10.67
C ASP A 35 10.28 9.47 9.74
N THR A 36 9.31 10.37 9.74
CA THR A 36 8.20 10.31 8.79
C THR A 36 8.81 10.70 7.45
N THR A 37 9.45 9.71 6.83
CA THR A 37 9.94 9.78 5.46
C THR A 37 8.74 10.24 4.64
N ALA A 38 8.84 11.45 4.08
CA ALA A 38 7.78 12.17 3.40
C ALA A 38 6.76 11.22 2.77
N ALA A 39 5.49 11.28 3.20
CA ALA A 39 4.43 10.43 2.67
C ALA A 39 4.43 10.56 1.13
N ALA A 40 4.95 9.53 0.45
CA ALA A 40 5.19 9.59 -0.98
C ALA A 40 3.84 9.80 -1.67
N LYS A 41 3.66 10.98 -2.30
CA LYS A 41 2.42 11.37 -2.96
C LYS A 41 2.02 10.30 -3.97
N THR A 42 0.91 9.60 -3.71
CA THR A 42 0.33 8.65 -4.64
C THR A 42 -0.21 9.41 -5.85
N THR A 43 0.23 9.02 -7.05
CA THR A 43 -0.18 9.65 -8.31
C THR A 43 -0.75 8.62 -9.27
N LYS A 44 -1.85 8.95 -9.94
CA LYS A 44 -2.46 8.07 -10.93
C LYS A 44 -1.82 8.30 -12.29
N VAL A 45 -1.28 7.26 -12.92
CA VAL A 45 -0.61 7.35 -14.23
C VAL A 45 -1.22 6.37 -15.23
N LYS A 46 -1.21 6.74 -16.52
CA LYS A 46 -1.87 5.96 -17.58
C LYS A 46 -1.02 4.77 -18.04
N GLY A 47 -1.40 3.59 -17.61
CA GLY A 47 -0.74 2.32 -17.94
C GLY A 47 0.61 2.14 -17.26
N MET A 48 1.17 0.93 -17.38
CA MET A 48 2.44 0.56 -16.76
C MET A 48 3.63 1.29 -17.42
N PRO A 49 4.68 1.73 -16.72
CA PRO A 49 5.84 2.37 -17.33
C PRO A 49 6.62 1.40 -18.24
N LYS A 50 7.27 1.92 -19.29
CA LYS A 50 8.02 1.12 -20.29
C LYS A 50 9.05 0.19 -19.65
N SER A 51 9.72 0.63 -18.58
CA SER A 51 10.74 -0.15 -17.88
C SER A 51 10.22 -1.49 -17.35
N LEU A 52 8.93 -1.57 -16.97
CA LEU A 52 8.27 -2.79 -16.49
C LEU A 52 7.67 -3.63 -17.62
N ARG A 53 7.54 -3.10 -18.86
CA ARG A 53 6.83 -3.76 -19.98
C ARG A 53 7.65 -4.85 -20.65
N HIS A 54 7.91 -5.91 -19.93
CA HIS A 54 8.72 -7.03 -20.39
C HIS A 54 8.09 -8.37 -20.02
N VAL A 55 8.66 -9.43 -20.56
CA VAL A 55 8.49 -10.76 -19.99
C VAL A 55 9.43 -10.84 -18.80
N TRP A 56 8.91 -11.34 -17.68
CA TRP A 56 9.66 -11.59 -16.47
C TRP A 56 9.45 -13.04 -16.03
N ILE A 57 10.51 -13.69 -15.58
CA ILE A 57 10.57 -15.11 -15.24
C ILE A 57 10.95 -15.26 -13.77
N ARG A 58 10.27 -16.18 -13.09
CA ARG A 58 10.57 -16.60 -11.72
C ARG A 58 10.38 -18.11 -11.63
N GLY A 59 11.49 -18.85 -11.63
CA GLY A 59 11.48 -20.31 -11.58
C GLY A 59 10.57 -20.89 -12.66
N LYS A 60 9.56 -21.67 -12.24
CA LYS A 60 8.59 -22.32 -13.13
C LYS A 60 7.48 -21.39 -13.64
N TYR A 61 7.53 -20.09 -13.37
CA TYR A 61 6.49 -19.13 -13.76
C TYR A 61 7.06 -18.00 -14.61
N LYS A 62 6.20 -17.45 -15.47
CA LYS A 62 6.47 -16.24 -16.24
C LYS A 62 5.29 -15.29 -16.17
N THR A 63 5.60 -14.01 -16.24
CA THR A 63 4.62 -12.94 -16.43
C THR A 63 5.01 -12.08 -17.62
N LYS A 64 4.03 -11.58 -18.38
CA LYS A 64 4.26 -10.57 -19.42
C LYS A 64 3.51 -9.31 -19.03
N ILE A 65 4.23 -8.23 -18.82
CA ILE A 65 3.66 -6.94 -18.52
C ILE A 65 3.66 -6.10 -19.80
N THR A 66 2.51 -5.49 -20.11
CA THR A 66 2.33 -4.56 -21.21
C THR A 66 1.84 -3.22 -20.66
N LYS A 67 1.46 -2.29 -21.54
CA LYS A 67 0.93 -0.98 -21.10
C LYS A 67 -0.37 -1.12 -20.30
N TYR A 68 -1.25 -2.06 -20.66
CA TYR A 68 -2.61 -2.18 -20.13
C TYR A 68 -2.98 -3.59 -19.70
N HIS A 69 -2.04 -4.53 -19.78
CA HIS A 69 -2.28 -5.93 -19.45
C HIS A 69 -1.10 -6.51 -18.69
N ILE A 70 -1.38 -7.37 -17.72
CA ILE A 70 -0.40 -8.29 -17.14
C ILE A 70 -0.91 -9.70 -17.40
N TYR A 71 -0.06 -10.56 -17.95
CA TYR A 71 -0.35 -11.96 -18.22
C TYR A 71 0.49 -12.84 -17.32
N TRP A 72 -0.02 -14.00 -16.89
CA TRP A 72 0.76 -15.00 -16.16
C TRP A 72 0.57 -16.40 -16.76
N ALA A 73 1.60 -17.22 -16.62
CA ALA A 73 1.56 -18.64 -16.93
C ALA A 73 2.74 -19.38 -16.32
N PRO A 74 2.67 -20.71 -16.22
CA PRO A 74 3.87 -21.53 -16.11
C PRO A 74 4.84 -21.28 -17.27
N SER A 75 6.13 -21.36 -16.99
CA SER A 75 7.19 -21.33 -18.00
C SER A 75 6.99 -22.47 -19.01
N GLY A 76 7.20 -22.19 -20.30
CA GLY A 76 6.93 -23.16 -21.38
C GLY A 76 5.45 -23.36 -21.74
N LYS A 77 4.49 -22.72 -21.05
CA LYS A 77 3.06 -22.79 -21.39
C LYS A 77 2.55 -21.49 -22.01
N LYS A 78 1.36 -21.54 -22.64
CA LYS A 78 0.65 -20.35 -23.13
C LYS A 78 0.13 -19.52 -21.96
N TYR A 79 -0.02 -18.22 -22.15
CA TYR A 79 -0.62 -17.32 -21.15
C TYR A 79 -2.11 -17.65 -21.01
N THR A 80 -2.52 -18.05 -19.80
CA THR A 80 -3.91 -18.46 -19.52
C THR A 80 -4.65 -17.45 -18.65
N SER A 81 -3.93 -16.76 -17.76
CA SER A 81 -4.51 -15.70 -16.93
C SER A 81 -3.96 -14.35 -17.34
N HIS A 82 -4.84 -13.35 -17.30
CA HIS A 82 -4.46 -11.96 -17.54
C HIS A 82 -5.37 -11.00 -16.79
N ILE A 83 -4.87 -9.80 -16.61
CA ILE A 83 -5.63 -8.66 -16.13
C ILE A 83 -5.57 -7.55 -17.16
N VAL A 84 -6.63 -6.74 -17.17
CA VAL A 84 -6.76 -5.55 -18.01
C VAL A 84 -6.89 -4.36 -17.08
N PHE A 85 -6.13 -3.30 -17.34
CA PHE A 85 -6.19 -2.07 -16.55
C PHE A 85 -5.90 -0.85 -17.41
N LYS A 86 -6.44 0.30 -17.01
CA LYS A 86 -6.21 1.58 -17.70
C LYS A 86 -5.15 2.43 -17.02
N TYR A 87 -5.09 2.36 -15.69
CA TYR A 87 -4.24 3.19 -14.85
C TYR A 87 -3.46 2.36 -13.84
N VAL A 88 -2.37 2.94 -13.34
CA VAL A 88 -1.62 2.42 -12.19
C VAL A 88 -1.41 3.55 -11.20
N LEU A 89 -1.36 3.21 -9.91
CA LEU A 89 -1.01 4.11 -8.82
C LEU A 89 0.50 4.07 -8.64
N LYS A 90 1.16 5.23 -8.77
CA LYS A 90 2.59 5.39 -8.58
C LYS A 90 2.85 5.98 -7.19
N GLN A 91 3.70 5.30 -6.43
CA GLN A 91 4.21 5.75 -5.14
C GLN A 91 5.73 5.56 -5.13
N GLY A 92 6.49 6.65 -5.22
CA GLY A 92 7.94 6.59 -5.44
C GLY A 92 8.29 5.85 -6.74
N SER A 93 9.09 4.78 -6.63
CA SER A 93 9.47 3.89 -7.75
C SER A 93 8.54 2.70 -7.95
N LYS A 94 7.48 2.57 -7.14
CA LYS A 94 6.52 1.46 -7.16
C LYS A 94 5.26 1.83 -7.93
N TYR A 95 4.71 0.83 -8.60
CA TYR A 95 3.50 0.94 -9.42
C TYR A 95 2.53 -0.17 -9.05
N THR A 96 1.33 0.19 -8.63
CA THR A 96 0.26 -0.74 -8.28
C THR A 96 -0.85 -0.63 -9.31
N VAL A 97 -1.45 -1.75 -9.74
CA VAL A 97 -2.55 -1.69 -10.70
C VAL A 97 -3.78 -1.07 -10.03
N ASP A 98 -4.39 -0.09 -10.70
CA ASP A 98 -5.67 0.48 -10.27
C ASP A 98 -6.82 -0.45 -10.70
N SER A 99 -7.08 -1.48 -9.90
CA SER A 99 -8.07 -2.54 -10.14
C SER A 99 -8.89 -2.80 -8.87
N GLN A 100 -10.15 -3.20 -9.05
CA GLN A 100 -11.05 -3.59 -7.96
C GLN A 100 -10.74 -4.98 -7.39
N LYS A 101 -9.79 -5.72 -7.98
CA LYS A 101 -9.40 -7.05 -7.51
C LYS A 101 -8.28 -6.95 -6.46
N ASN A 102 -8.53 -7.46 -5.27
CA ASN A 102 -7.61 -7.36 -4.11
C ASN A 102 -6.22 -7.98 -4.36
N LEU A 103 -6.11 -9.05 -5.17
CA LEU A 103 -4.82 -9.68 -5.51
C LEU A 103 -3.88 -8.75 -6.30
N GLU A 104 -4.41 -7.71 -6.91
CA GLU A 104 -3.72 -6.87 -7.90
C GLU A 104 -3.30 -5.51 -7.34
N GLN A 105 -3.60 -5.24 -6.07
CA GLN A 105 -3.19 -4.03 -5.34
C GLN A 105 -1.76 -4.11 -4.77
N THR A 106 -0.98 -5.07 -5.23
CA THR A 106 0.41 -5.23 -4.80
C THR A 106 1.37 -4.54 -5.78
N PRO A 107 2.43 -3.88 -5.27
CA PRO A 107 3.27 -3.04 -6.09
C PRO A 107 4.23 -3.84 -6.99
N TYR A 108 4.57 -3.24 -8.13
CA TYR A 108 5.63 -3.63 -9.06
C TYR A 108 6.71 -2.56 -9.09
N TRP A 109 7.98 -2.95 -9.06
CA TRP A 109 9.10 -2.02 -9.24
C TRP A 109 10.34 -2.72 -9.78
N ILE A 110 11.31 -1.92 -10.22
CA ILE A 110 12.59 -2.41 -10.72
C ILE A 110 13.70 -1.95 -9.78
N SER A 111 14.61 -2.86 -9.49
CA SER A 111 15.90 -2.54 -8.88
C SER A 111 16.99 -3.34 -9.57
N GLY A 112 17.95 -2.64 -10.16
CA GLY A 112 18.95 -3.22 -11.06
C GLY A 112 18.29 -3.95 -12.23
N LYS A 113 18.68 -5.22 -12.45
CA LYS A 113 18.18 -6.07 -13.55
C LYS A 113 16.93 -6.88 -13.19
N TYR A 114 16.34 -6.67 -12.02
CA TYR A 114 15.24 -7.47 -11.51
C TYR A 114 13.97 -6.66 -11.37
N MET A 115 12.84 -7.31 -11.63
CA MET A 115 11.54 -6.82 -11.22
C MET A 115 11.15 -7.46 -9.89
N TYR A 116 10.63 -6.65 -8.98
CA TYR A 116 10.05 -7.06 -7.72
C TYR A 116 8.54 -6.85 -7.74
N HIS A 117 7.82 -7.77 -7.10
CA HIS A 117 6.36 -7.73 -7.00
C HIS A 117 5.90 -8.30 -5.65
N GLY A 118 4.94 -7.65 -4.99
CA GLY A 118 4.42 -8.09 -3.69
C GLY A 118 4.87 -7.20 -2.52
N ILE A 119 4.59 -7.64 -1.30
CA ILE A 119 4.83 -6.92 -0.06
C ILE A 119 5.77 -7.75 0.83
N LYS A 120 6.82 -7.12 1.37
CA LYS A 120 7.76 -7.81 2.25
C LYS A 120 7.08 -8.12 3.58
N GLY A 121 7.11 -9.39 4.00
CA GLY A 121 6.51 -9.84 5.26
C GLY A 121 5.01 -10.15 5.18
N ASP A 122 4.38 -9.98 4.02
CA ASP A 122 2.98 -10.36 3.81
C ASP A 122 2.92 -11.83 3.36
N SER A 123 2.17 -12.66 4.09
CA SER A 123 2.02 -14.09 3.80
C SER A 123 1.09 -14.36 2.60
N THR A 124 0.14 -13.46 2.35
CA THR A 124 -0.83 -13.56 1.25
C THR A 124 -0.21 -13.08 -0.05
N TYR A 125 0.62 -12.03 0.04
CA TYR A 125 1.26 -11.36 -1.09
C TYR A 125 2.77 -11.24 -0.92
N PRO A 126 3.49 -12.38 -0.78
CA PRO A 126 4.90 -12.34 -0.46
C PRO A 126 5.71 -11.65 -1.55
N LEU A 127 6.76 -10.95 -1.13
CA LEU A 127 7.70 -10.33 -2.03
C LEU A 127 8.36 -11.39 -2.94
N THR A 128 8.18 -11.20 -4.24
CA THR A 128 8.76 -12.04 -5.28
C THR A 128 9.76 -11.24 -6.12
N LYS A 129 10.82 -11.93 -6.53
CA LYS A 129 11.87 -11.41 -7.42
C LYS A 129 11.80 -12.14 -8.75
N TRP A 130 11.92 -11.39 -9.83
CA TRP A 130 11.79 -11.87 -11.19
C TRP A 130 12.93 -11.35 -12.06
N HIS A 131 13.32 -12.19 -13.01
CA HIS A 131 14.39 -11.96 -13.96
C HIS A 131 13.78 -11.60 -15.31
N ARG A 132 14.47 -10.78 -16.11
CA ARG A 132 14.03 -10.56 -17.50
C ARG A 132 14.33 -11.81 -18.34
#